data_AF-A0A8H7G7Z4-F1
#
_entry.id   AF-A0A8H7G7Z4-F1
#
_cell.length_a   1.000
_cell.length_b   1.000
_cell.length_c   1.000
_cell.angle_alpha   90.00
_cell.angle_beta   90.00
_cell.angle_gamma   90.00
#
_symmetry.space_group_name_H-M   'P 1'
#
loop_
_entity.id
_entity.type
_entity.pdbx_description
1 polymer ?
#
loop_
_entity_poly.entity_id
_entity_poly.type
_entity_poly.pdbx_seq_one_letter_code
_entity_poly.pdbx_strand_id
1 'polypeptide(L)'
;MGLFYVYVSSKRGDTATGNVAIAFANPEVADEWWRALADHSELGKCIQRITPQLYKWDTGSSATGLAQTFNGNTFTNSRYQIMMAQFGPKMMFLDPRDENSMGRNWEPTGIIPVQDVADLASGKAFYIRSKKDPNEYWFCPVLAQGSIEGYVYASRAERSLFRVRNANGQIKPGTIMVGSDEVIISESFWPEWHIVVENGRVITRCYKGATMSKQPRMKLSDVRTRFVGAYPQQVCAVYGVENSFSVMRDLRVATNGNEEGWELV
;
A
#
# COMPACT_ATOMS: atom_id res chain seq x y z
N MET A 1 -8.47 -0.11 -10.61
CA MET A 1 -7.62 -1.30 -10.41
C MET A 1 -8.52 -2.51 -10.41
N GLY A 2 -8.08 -3.61 -11.01
CA GLY A 2 -8.83 -4.86 -11.08
C GLY A 2 -8.71 -5.69 -9.80
N LEU A 3 -9.26 -6.90 -9.85
CA LEU A 3 -9.19 -7.88 -8.77
C LEU A 3 -7.75 -8.13 -8.30
N PHE A 4 -7.59 -8.34 -7.00
CA PHE A 4 -6.32 -8.67 -6.37
C PHE A 4 -6.37 -10.04 -5.72
N TYR A 5 -5.41 -10.89 -6.03
CA TYR A 5 -5.40 -12.28 -5.62
C TYR A 5 -4.27 -12.52 -4.62
N VAL A 6 -4.62 -13.18 -3.53
CA VAL A 6 -3.69 -13.63 -2.50
C VAL A 6 -3.72 -15.15 -2.45
N TYR A 7 -2.54 -15.76 -2.52
CA TYR A 7 -2.36 -17.17 -2.24
C TYR A 7 -2.01 -17.37 -0.77
N VAL A 8 -2.79 -18.19 -0.09
CA VAL A 8 -2.53 -18.61 1.29
C VAL A 8 -2.12 -20.07 1.27
N SER A 9 -0.91 -20.34 1.75
CA SER A 9 -0.31 -21.69 1.80
C SER A 9 -0.25 -22.23 3.21
N SER A 10 -0.59 -23.49 3.41
CA SER A 10 -0.46 -24.15 4.71
C SER A 10 0.98 -24.63 4.96
N LYS A 11 1.48 -24.44 6.19
CA LYS A 11 2.79 -24.95 6.63
C LYS A 11 2.90 -26.47 6.64
N ARG A 12 1.78 -27.19 6.83
CA ARG A 12 1.83 -28.64 7.14
C ARG A 12 2.25 -29.52 5.97
N GLY A 13 2.39 -29.01 4.75
CA GLY A 13 2.77 -29.79 3.56
C GLY A 13 1.76 -30.87 3.16
N ASP A 14 0.79 -31.17 4.01
CA ASP A 14 -0.30 -32.09 3.74
C ASP A 14 -1.33 -31.38 2.87
N THR A 15 -1.41 -31.81 1.62
CA THR A 15 -2.27 -31.27 0.56
C THR A 15 -3.75 -31.31 0.93
N ALA A 16 -4.14 -32.11 1.92
CA ALA A 16 -5.51 -32.39 2.28
C ALA A 16 -6.29 -31.25 3.01
N THR A 17 -5.69 -30.11 3.38
CA THR A 17 -6.41 -29.15 4.26
C THR A 17 -6.18 -27.64 4.11
N GLY A 18 -5.31 -27.10 3.24
CA GLY A 18 -4.88 -25.72 3.59
C GLY A 18 -4.28 -24.77 2.58
N ASN A 19 -4.39 -25.01 1.28
CA ASN A 19 -4.08 -23.97 0.31
C ASN A 19 -5.37 -23.33 -0.20
N VAL A 20 -5.43 -22.00 -0.20
CA VAL A 20 -6.59 -21.27 -0.71
C VAL A 20 -6.14 -20.00 -1.41
N ALA A 21 -6.84 -19.67 -2.49
CA ALA A 21 -6.72 -18.39 -3.15
C ALA A 21 -7.88 -17.48 -2.69
N ILE A 22 -7.59 -16.22 -2.42
CA ILE A 22 -8.59 -15.22 -2.04
C ILE A 22 -8.54 -14.12 -3.08
N ALA A 23 -9.67 -13.83 -3.71
CA ALA A 23 -9.85 -12.67 -4.57
C ALA A 23 -10.36 -11.50 -3.72
N PHE A 24 -9.77 -10.32 -3.90
CA PHE A 24 -10.17 -9.06 -3.30
C PHE A 24 -10.54 -8.08 -4.41
N ALA A 25 -11.41 -7.10 -4.10
CA ALA A 25 -11.81 -6.08 -5.05
C ALA A 25 -10.62 -5.26 -5.61
N ASN A 26 -9.55 -5.09 -4.83
CA ASN A 26 -8.31 -4.39 -5.16
C ASN A 26 -7.23 -4.68 -4.07
N PRO A 27 -5.94 -4.35 -4.28
CA PRO A 27 -4.90 -4.60 -3.28
C PRO A 27 -5.14 -3.84 -1.96
N GLU A 28 -5.79 -2.69 -1.99
CA GLU A 28 -6.09 -1.91 -0.80
C GLU A 28 -7.00 -2.67 0.19
N VAL A 29 -8.01 -3.37 -0.32
CA VAL A 29 -8.89 -4.21 0.51
C VAL A 29 -8.11 -5.38 1.11
N ALA A 30 -7.15 -5.96 0.38
CA ALA A 30 -6.32 -7.05 0.89
C ALA A 30 -5.38 -6.59 2.02
N ASP A 31 -4.82 -5.37 1.92
CA ASP A 31 -4.03 -4.75 2.98
C ASP A 31 -4.89 -4.44 4.23
N GLU A 32 -6.11 -3.92 4.04
CA GLU A 32 -7.07 -3.67 5.13
C GLU A 32 -7.48 -4.96 5.84
N TRP A 33 -7.79 -6.00 5.07
CA TRP A 33 -8.12 -7.32 5.60
C TRP A 33 -6.94 -7.92 6.37
N TRP A 34 -5.74 -7.89 5.80
CA TRP A 34 -4.53 -8.37 6.45
C TRP A 34 -4.28 -7.64 7.77
N ARG A 35 -4.43 -6.32 7.81
CA ARG A 35 -4.21 -5.55 9.04
C ARG A 35 -5.22 -5.90 10.12
N ALA A 36 -6.51 -5.99 9.77
CA ALA A 36 -7.55 -6.43 10.69
C ALA A 36 -7.29 -7.84 11.24
N LEU A 37 -6.77 -8.73 10.39
CA LEU A 37 -6.42 -10.10 10.74
C LEU A 37 -5.18 -10.18 11.64
N ALA A 38 -4.15 -9.39 11.35
CA ALA A 38 -2.90 -9.33 12.11
C ALA A 38 -3.12 -8.78 13.54
N ASP A 39 -4.04 -7.84 13.70
CA ASP A 39 -4.42 -7.28 15.01
C ASP A 39 -5.29 -8.24 15.85
N HIS A 40 -5.77 -9.34 15.26
CA HIS A 40 -6.58 -10.33 15.97
C HIS A 40 -5.71 -11.25 16.84
N SER A 41 -6.02 -11.36 18.13
CA SER A 41 -5.19 -12.06 19.13
C SER A 41 -4.87 -13.52 18.81
N GLU A 42 -5.84 -14.23 18.22
CA GLU A 42 -5.68 -15.64 17.82
C GLU A 42 -5.18 -15.79 16.38
N LEU A 43 -5.91 -15.23 15.41
CA LEU A 43 -5.62 -15.40 13.98
C LEU A 43 -4.29 -14.78 13.54
N GLY A 44 -3.91 -13.63 14.10
CA GLY A 44 -2.65 -12.97 13.76
C GLY A 44 -1.42 -13.81 14.08
N LYS A 45 -1.55 -14.82 14.95
CA LYS A 45 -0.48 -15.80 15.25
C LYS A 45 -0.45 -16.96 14.26
N CYS A 46 -1.61 -17.28 13.67
CA CYS A 46 -1.77 -18.40 12.75
C CYS A 46 -1.51 -18.01 11.30
N ILE A 47 -1.46 -16.72 10.96
CA ILE A 47 -1.20 -16.26 9.61
C ILE A 47 -0.03 -15.29 9.55
N GLN A 48 0.82 -15.48 8.54
CA GLN A 48 1.96 -14.63 8.26
C GLN A 48 1.94 -14.19 6.81
N ARG A 49 1.93 -12.89 6.57
CA ARG A 49 2.15 -12.32 5.23
C ARG A 49 3.63 -12.41 4.90
N ILE A 50 3.96 -13.07 3.78
CA ILE A 50 5.32 -13.19 3.24
C ILE A 50 5.56 -12.11 2.18
N THR A 51 4.60 -11.95 1.27
CA THR A 51 4.55 -10.89 0.26
C THR A 51 3.12 -10.38 0.13
N PRO A 52 2.84 -9.29 -0.60
CA PRO A 52 1.47 -8.83 -0.86
C PRO A 52 0.57 -9.92 -1.47
N GLN A 53 1.12 -10.90 -2.19
CA GLN A 53 0.37 -11.99 -2.81
C GLN A 53 0.55 -13.36 -2.15
N LEU A 54 1.49 -13.54 -1.21
CA LEU A 54 1.81 -14.83 -0.60
C LEU A 54 1.73 -14.79 0.92
N TYR A 55 0.82 -15.58 1.46
CA TYR A 55 0.55 -15.67 2.89
C TYR A 55 0.80 -17.12 3.31
N LYS A 56 1.22 -17.30 4.56
CA LYS A 56 1.52 -18.58 5.16
C LYS A 56 0.65 -18.79 6.38
N TRP A 57 -0.08 -19.90 6.40
CA TRP A 57 -0.98 -20.29 7.46
C TRP A 57 -0.39 -21.46 8.27
N ASP A 58 -0.44 -21.34 9.58
CA ASP A 58 0.03 -22.32 10.54
C ASP A 58 -1.04 -22.52 11.61
N THR A 59 -1.77 -23.65 11.52
CA THR A 59 -2.79 -24.00 12.51
C THR A 59 -2.23 -24.66 13.77
N GLY A 60 -0.91 -24.86 13.86
CA GLY A 60 -0.32 -25.69 14.91
C GLY A 60 -0.94 -27.09 14.91
N SER A 61 -1.46 -27.53 16.05
CA SER A 61 -2.11 -28.85 16.25
C SER A 61 -3.56 -28.92 15.76
N SER A 62 -4.22 -27.77 15.58
CA SER A 62 -5.64 -27.66 15.22
C SER A 62 -5.83 -27.97 13.73
N ALA A 63 -6.64 -28.95 13.38
CA ALA A 63 -6.81 -29.39 11.98
C ALA A 63 -7.83 -28.55 11.18
N THR A 64 -8.33 -27.43 11.70
CA THR A 64 -9.32 -26.62 11.01
C THR A 64 -8.66 -25.73 9.95
N GLY A 65 -8.90 -26.05 8.67
CA GLY A 65 -8.37 -25.28 7.54
C GLY A 65 -8.95 -23.86 7.47
N LEU A 66 -8.20 -22.92 6.89
CA LEU A 66 -8.57 -21.49 6.80
C LEU A 66 -9.96 -21.30 6.18
N ALA A 67 -10.27 -22.00 5.08
CA ALA A 67 -11.57 -21.89 4.43
C ALA A 67 -12.72 -22.42 5.32
N GLN A 68 -12.48 -23.45 6.15
CA GLN A 68 -13.46 -23.92 7.13
C GLN A 68 -13.61 -22.94 8.29
N THR A 69 -12.54 -22.23 8.66
CA THR A 69 -12.58 -21.10 9.61
C THR A 69 -13.50 -19.98 9.13
N PHE A 70 -13.59 -19.76 7.81
CA PHE A 70 -14.42 -18.70 7.23
C PHE A 70 -15.82 -19.15 6.74
N ASN A 71 -15.99 -20.42 6.33
CA ASN A 71 -17.24 -20.94 5.76
C ASN A 71 -18.14 -21.68 6.76
N GLY A 72 -17.66 -22.04 7.95
CA GLY A 72 -18.38 -22.90 8.89
C GLY A 72 -19.03 -22.15 10.05
N ASN A 73 -20.25 -22.57 10.43
CA ASN A 73 -21.04 -22.22 11.62
C ASN A 73 -20.32 -22.40 12.99
N THR A 74 -19.00 -22.55 13.03
CA THR A 74 -18.20 -22.95 14.19
C THR A 74 -17.56 -21.80 14.98
N PHE A 75 -17.78 -20.54 14.59
CA PHE A 75 -17.39 -19.39 15.41
C PHE A 75 -18.59 -18.55 15.84
N THR A 76 -19.04 -18.79 17.07
CA THR A 76 -19.84 -17.86 17.89
C THR A 76 -19.05 -16.60 18.29
N ASN A 77 -17.80 -16.45 17.83
CA ASN A 77 -16.96 -15.31 18.16
C ASN A 77 -17.33 -14.12 17.27
N SER A 78 -18.00 -13.14 17.89
CA SER A 78 -18.53 -11.93 17.26
C SER A 78 -17.52 -11.15 16.41
N ARG A 79 -16.21 -11.23 16.71
CA ARG A 79 -15.19 -10.50 15.94
C ARG A 79 -14.95 -11.06 14.53
N TYR A 80 -15.19 -12.35 14.30
CA TYR A 80 -15.13 -12.92 12.95
C TYR A 80 -16.30 -12.45 12.09
N GLN A 81 -17.50 -12.40 12.68
CA GLN A 81 -18.67 -11.85 12.02
C GLN A 81 -18.46 -10.38 11.66
N ILE A 82 -17.77 -9.60 12.51
CA ILE A 82 -17.38 -8.22 12.20
C ILE A 82 -16.46 -8.17 10.97
N MET A 83 -15.42 -9.00 10.93
CA MET A 83 -14.49 -9.04 9.79
C MET A 83 -15.20 -9.49 8.49
N MET A 84 -16.06 -10.51 8.54
CA MET A 84 -16.83 -10.96 7.37
C MET A 84 -17.89 -9.94 6.94
N ALA A 85 -18.54 -9.24 7.88
CA ALA A 85 -19.45 -8.16 7.56
C ALA A 85 -18.72 -6.99 6.87
N GLN A 86 -17.49 -6.69 7.29
CA GLN A 86 -16.69 -5.61 6.72
C GLN A 86 -16.10 -5.95 5.34
N PHE A 87 -15.54 -7.16 5.18
CA PHE A 87 -14.75 -7.52 3.99
C PHE A 87 -15.46 -8.47 3.04
N GLY A 88 -16.44 -9.25 3.50
CA GLY A 88 -17.16 -10.24 2.70
C GLY A 88 -17.73 -9.70 1.38
N PRO A 89 -18.35 -8.50 1.34
CA PRO A 89 -18.81 -7.91 0.08
C PRO A 89 -17.70 -7.52 -0.91
N LYS A 90 -16.43 -7.53 -0.47
CA LYS A 90 -15.25 -7.07 -1.24
C LYS A 90 -14.19 -8.16 -1.41
N MET A 91 -14.48 -9.39 -0.98
CA MET A 91 -13.57 -10.52 -1.11
C MET A 91 -14.32 -11.82 -1.37
N MET A 92 -13.67 -12.78 -2.01
CA MET A 92 -14.22 -14.10 -2.30
C MET A 92 -13.12 -15.15 -2.11
N PHE A 93 -13.43 -16.21 -1.37
CA PHE A 93 -12.59 -17.40 -1.37
C PHE A 93 -12.77 -18.14 -2.70
N LEU A 94 -11.67 -18.32 -3.41
CA LEU A 94 -11.60 -19.15 -4.60
C LEU A 94 -11.33 -20.57 -4.11
N ASP A 95 -12.42 -21.24 -3.75
CA ASP A 95 -12.38 -22.61 -3.27
C ASP A 95 -12.43 -23.57 -4.46
N PRO A 96 -11.43 -24.45 -4.66
CA PRO A 96 -11.45 -25.43 -5.73
C PRO A 96 -12.35 -26.64 -5.41
N ARG A 97 -13.18 -26.60 -4.37
CA ARG A 97 -14.15 -27.66 -4.06
C ARG A 97 -15.13 -27.86 -5.23
N ASP A 98 -14.84 -28.82 -6.09
CA ASP A 98 -15.83 -29.44 -6.95
C ASP A 98 -16.85 -30.14 -6.04
N GLU A 99 -18.12 -29.70 -6.10
CA GLU A 99 -19.22 -30.23 -5.27
C GLU A 99 -19.43 -31.74 -5.45
N ASN A 100 -18.84 -32.35 -6.48
CA ASN A 100 -18.99 -33.76 -6.84
C ASN A 100 -17.78 -34.65 -6.49
N SER A 101 -16.67 -34.10 -5.97
CA SER A 101 -15.49 -34.90 -5.63
C SER A 101 -15.53 -35.41 -4.20
N MET A 102 -16.02 -36.65 -4.01
CA MET A 102 -15.66 -37.48 -2.84
C MET A 102 -14.17 -37.92 -2.86
N GLY A 103 -13.28 -37.08 -3.38
CA GLY A 103 -11.85 -37.35 -3.57
C GLY A 103 -11.04 -36.16 -3.07
N ARG A 104 -10.05 -36.43 -2.22
CA ARG A 104 -9.21 -35.47 -1.47
C ARG A 104 -8.20 -34.73 -2.35
N ASN A 105 -8.57 -34.39 -3.57
CA ASN A 105 -7.65 -33.78 -4.51
C ASN A 105 -7.88 -32.28 -4.48
N TRP A 106 -7.20 -31.63 -3.54
CA TRP A 106 -7.01 -30.18 -3.53
C TRP A 106 -6.11 -29.85 -4.71
N GLU A 107 -6.69 -29.77 -5.90
CA GLU A 107 -5.96 -29.34 -7.07
C GLU A 107 -5.42 -27.94 -6.83
N PRO A 108 -4.20 -27.63 -7.32
CA PRO A 108 -3.62 -26.32 -7.13
C PRO A 108 -4.60 -25.29 -7.67
N THR A 109 -5.11 -24.43 -6.77
CA THR A 109 -5.84 -23.22 -7.13
C THR A 109 -5.10 -22.60 -8.31
N GLY A 110 -5.77 -22.48 -9.46
CA GLY A 110 -5.13 -22.17 -10.73
C GLY A 110 -4.12 -21.02 -10.65
N ILE A 111 -3.21 -20.96 -11.63
CA ILE A 111 -2.11 -19.98 -11.67
C ILE A 111 -2.66 -18.57 -11.37
N ILE A 112 -2.36 -18.07 -10.17
CA ILE A 112 -2.68 -16.68 -9.80
C ILE A 112 -1.72 -15.79 -10.60
N PRO A 113 -2.22 -14.77 -11.33
CA PRO A 113 -1.33 -13.87 -12.04
C PRO A 113 -0.40 -13.15 -11.07
N VAL A 114 0.85 -12.95 -11.47
CA VAL A 114 1.77 -12.08 -10.73
C VAL A 114 1.22 -10.65 -10.79
N GLN A 115 1.09 -10.02 -9.64
CA GLN A 115 0.61 -8.65 -9.50
C GLN A 115 1.71 -7.82 -8.86
N ASP A 116 2.31 -6.94 -9.66
CA ASP A 116 3.38 -6.05 -9.22
C ASP A 116 2.81 -4.97 -8.30
N VAL A 117 2.76 -5.29 -7.00
CA VAL A 117 2.23 -4.44 -5.94
C VAL A 117 3.30 -4.27 -4.88
N ALA A 118 3.61 -3.02 -4.56
CA ALA A 118 4.56 -2.70 -3.51
C ALA A 118 4.01 -3.09 -2.13
N ASP A 119 4.90 -3.58 -1.28
CA ASP A 119 4.57 -3.87 0.10
C ASP A 119 4.58 -2.58 0.93
N LEU A 120 3.40 -2.01 1.15
CA LEU A 120 3.18 -0.69 1.75
C LEU A 120 3.43 -0.64 3.27
N ALA A 121 4.57 -1.18 3.70
CA ALA A 121 4.97 -1.21 5.10
C ALA A 121 5.52 0.14 5.56
N SER A 122 5.11 0.57 6.76
CA SER A 122 5.56 1.81 7.40
C SER A 122 7.08 1.85 7.55
N GLY A 123 7.68 2.97 7.15
CA GLY A 123 9.13 3.22 7.25
C GLY A 123 9.94 2.85 6.01
N LYS A 124 9.34 2.15 5.05
CA LYS A 124 9.93 1.88 3.73
C LYS A 124 9.94 3.14 2.86
N ALA A 125 10.76 3.08 1.81
CA ALA A 125 10.90 4.14 0.84
C ALA A 125 10.32 3.69 -0.50
N PHE A 126 9.62 4.60 -1.17
CA PHE A 126 8.83 4.34 -2.37
C PHE A 126 9.05 5.45 -3.39
N TYR A 127 8.93 5.12 -4.67
CA TYR A 127 8.62 6.13 -5.67
C TYR A 127 7.12 6.36 -5.67
N ILE A 128 6.69 7.59 -5.96
CA ILE A 128 5.27 7.91 -6.11
C ILE A 128 5.00 8.14 -7.59
N ARG A 129 4.18 7.27 -8.18
CA ARG A 129 3.94 7.16 -9.63
C ARG A 129 2.49 7.49 -9.97
N SER A 130 2.25 8.09 -11.13
CA SER A 130 0.89 8.33 -11.64
C SER A 130 0.24 7.02 -12.07
N LYS A 131 -0.99 6.76 -11.60
CA LYS A 131 -1.83 5.64 -12.03
C LYS A 131 -2.34 5.82 -13.46
N LYS A 132 -2.41 7.07 -13.94
CA LYS A 132 -2.86 7.40 -15.30
C LYS A 132 -1.74 7.27 -16.32
N ASP A 133 -0.53 7.70 -15.95
CA ASP A 133 0.68 7.59 -16.77
C ASP A 133 1.83 6.99 -15.94
N PRO A 134 2.05 5.67 -16.03
CA PRO A 134 3.10 4.99 -15.26
C PRO A 134 4.54 5.45 -15.56
N ASN A 135 4.76 6.29 -16.56
CA ASN A 135 6.09 6.86 -16.80
C ASN A 135 6.33 8.14 -16.00
N GLU A 136 5.32 8.65 -15.29
CA GLU A 136 5.40 9.90 -14.55
C GLU A 136 5.47 9.67 -13.03
N TYR A 137 6.44 10.33 -12.41
CA TYR A 137 6.80 10.17 -11.01
C TYR A 137 6.90 11.51 -10.30
N TRP A 138 6.75 11.49 -8.97
CA TRP A 138 7.09 12.63 -8.13
C TRP A 138 8.60 12.84 -8.13
N PHE A 139 9.00 14.08 -8.30
CA PHE A 139 10.38 14.51 -8.34
C PHE A 139 10.57 15.79 -7.51
N CYS A 140 11.55 15.75 -6.62
CA CYS A 140 12.05 16.89 -5.87
C CYS A 140 13.45 17.22 -6.40
N PRO A 141 13.63 18.33 -7.13
CA PRO A 141 14.96 18.76 -7.53
C PRO A 141 15.79 19.13 -6.30
N VAL A 142 17.09 18.86 -6.36
CA VAL A 142 18.02 19.25 -5.31
C VAL A 142 17.97 20.75 -5.12
N LEU A 143 17.71 21.16 -3.89
CA LEU A 143 17.61 22.56 -3.54
C LEU A 143 19.00 23.18 -3.39
N ALA A 144 19.12 24.43 -3.80
CA ALA A 144 20.30 25.23 -3.49
C ALA A 144 20.51 25.28 -1.97
N GLN A 145 21.77 25.23 -1.53
CA GLN A 145 22.13 25.35 -0.12
C GLN A 145 21.47 26.59 0.50
N GLY A 146 20.78 26.40 1.63
CA GLY A 146 20.11 27.46 2.36
C GLY A 146 18.62 27.63 2.04
N SER A 147 18.06 26.90 1.06
CA SER A 147 16.60 26.88 0.90
C SER A 147 15.93 26.21 2.10
N ILE A 148 14.76 26.70 2.48
CA ILE A 148 13.91 26.10 3.53
C ILE A 148 12.68 25.38 2.94
N GLU A 149 12.45 25.58 1.65
CA GLU A 149 11.35 25.00 0.88
C GLU A 149 11.80 24.56 -0.51
N GLY A 150 11.12 23.56 -1.05
CA GLY A 150 11.33 23.04 -2.40
C GLY A 150 10.01 22.70 -3.07
N TYR A 151 9.97 22.73 -4.40
CA TYR A 151 8.78 22.32 -5.13
C TYR A 151 8.80 20.83 -5.45
N VAL A 152 7.62 20.20 -5.45
CA VAL A 152 7.44 18.84 -5.93
C VAL A 152 6.81 18.90 -7.31
N TYR A 153 7.40 18.19 -8.25
CA TYR A 153 6.93 18.11 -9.62
C TYR A 153 6.54 16.69 -10.00
N ALA A 154 5.71 16.58 -11.03
CA ALA A 154 5.54 15.36 -11.77
C ALA A 154 6.49 15.36 -12.99
N SER A 155 7.32 14.33 -13.11
CA SER A 155 8.38 14.21 -14.11
C SER A 155 8.40 12.83 -14.75
N ARG A 156 8.71 12.78 -16.05
CA ARG A 156 8.93 11.52 -16.78
C ARG A 156 10.40 11.12 -16.89
N ALA A 157 11.30 12.06 -16.68
CA ALA A 157 12.75 11.85 -16.81
C ALA A 157 13.42 11.53 -15.47
N GLU A 158 12.86 12.05 -14.39
CA GLU A 158 13.47 12.04 -13.07
C GLU A 158 12.47 11.58 -12.01
N ARG A 159 12.97 11.01 -10.91
CA ARG A 159 12.15 10.52 -9.80
C ARG A 159 12.90 10.61 -8.48
N SER A 160 12.19 11.01 -7.42
CA SER A 160 12.73 11.05 -6.06
C SER A 160 12.16 9.92 -5.22
N LEU A 161 12.97 9.41 -4.29
CA LEU A 161 12.57 8.35 -3.37
C LEU A 161 12.02 8.98 -2.08
N PHE A 162 10.83 8.56 -1.67
CA PHE A 162 10.13 9.10 -0.51
C PHE A 162 9.97 8.05 0.58
N ARG A 163 10.35 8.39 1.80
CA ARG A 163 10.08 7.56 2.96
C ARG A 163 8.69 7.87 3.50
N VAL A 164 7.87 6.85 3.65
CA VAL A 164 6.49 6.97 4.15
C VAL A 164 6.39 6.29 5.49
N ARG A 165 5.94 7.01 6.52
CA ARG A 165 5.83 6.53 7.90
C ARG A 165 4.46 6.82 8.45
N ASN A 166 3.94 5.94 9.30
CA ASN A 166 2.75 6.27 10.08
C ASN A 166 3.01 7.46 11.02
N ALA A 167 2.07 8.41 11.06
CA ALA A 167 2.21 9.65 11.82
C ALA A 167 1.94 9.49 13.32
N ASN A 168 1.17 8.46 13.71
CA ASN A 168 0.64 8.33 15.06
C ASN A 168 1.62 7.69 16.04
N GLY A 169 2.80 7.24 15.58
CA GLY A 169 3.84 6.61 16.41
C GLY A 169 3.44 5.30 17.09
N GLN A 170 2.15 4.94 17.07
CA GLN A 170 1.58 3.72 17.61
C GLN A 170 1.85 2.51 16.71
N ILE A 171 1.98 2.74 15.40
CA ILE A 171 2.25 1.69 14.42
C ILE A 171 3.75 1.47 14.31
N LYS A 172 4.18 0.23 14.56
CA LYS A 172 5.59 -0.17 14.46
C LYS A 172 6.09 -0.05 13.01
N PRO A 173 7.37 0.27 12.78
CA PRO A 173 7.99 0.12 11.46
C PRO A 173 7.79 -1.31 10.95
N GLY A 174 7.52 -1.46 9.66
CA GLY A 174 7.23 -2.74 9.03
C GLY A 174 5.74 -3.15 9.04
N THR A 175 4.89 -2.49 9.82
CA THR A 175 3.44 -2.74 9.75
C THR A 175 2.87 -2.21 8.44
N ILE A 176 1.99 -2.99 7.81
CA ILE A 176 1.29 -2.62 6.58
C ILE A 176 0.39 -1.40 6.83
N MET A 177 0.59 -0.35 6.05
CA MET A 177 -0.21 0.86 6.07
C MET A 177 -1.43 0.69 5.16
N VAL A 178 -2.56 1.26 5.55
CA VAL A 178 -3.79 1.24 4.74
C VAL A 178 -4.34 2.64 4.53
N GLY A 179 -5.33 2.80 3.64
CA GLY A 179 -5.82 4.12 3.22
C GLY A 179 -6.25 5.03 4.37
N SER A 180 -6.76 4.47 5.47
CA SER A 180 -7.20 5.23 6.64
C SER A 180 -6.07 5.83 7.48
N ASP A 181 -4.83 5.39 7.28
CA ASP A 181 -3.70 5.81 8.12
C ASP A 181 -3.27 7.24 7.84
N GLU A 182 -3.00 7.98 8.92
CA GLU A 182 -2.23 9.21 8.82
C GLU A 182 -0.76 8.86 8.60
N VAL A 183 -0.17 9.44 7.56
CA VAL A 183 1.22 9.25 7.18
C VAL A 183 1.95 10.58 7.09
N ILE A 184 3.25 10.47 7.31
CA ILE A 184 4.25 11.50 7.05
C ILE A 184 5.08 11.01 5.88
N ILE A 185 5.21 11.86 4.86
CA ILE A 185 6.04 11.60 3.68
C ILE A 185 7.23 12.55 3.76
N SER A 186 8.44 12.01 3.66
CA SER A 186 9.66 12.80 3.57
C SER A 186 10.58 12.29 2.49
N GLU A 187 11.50 13.13 2.02
CA GLU A 187 12.55 12.69 1.11
C GLU A 187 13.45 11.65 1.80
N SER A 188 13.78 10.58 1.08
CA SER A 188 14.54 9.47 1.69
C SER A 188 15.97 9.88 2.06
N PHE A 189 16.59 10.76 1.27
CA PHE A 189 17.94 11.28 1.52
C PHE A 189 17.97 12.40 2.56
N TRP A 190 16.87 13.15 2.68
CA TRP A 190 16.74 14.31 3.56
C TRP A 190 15.51 14.13 4.46
N PRO A 191 15.58 13.28 5.50
CA PRO A 191 14.40 12.85 6.25
C PRO A 191 13.68 13.97 7.01
N GLU A 192 14.34 15.10 7.22
CA GLU A 192 13.78 16.34 7.77
C GLU A 192 12.99 17.18 6.75
N TRP A 193 13.02 16.82 5.47
CA TRP A 193 12.26 17.48 4.41
C TRP A 193 10.95 16.73 4.17
N HIS A 194 9.86 17.33 4.61
CA HIS A 194 8.54 16.72 4.57
C HIS A 194 7.69 17.29 3.45
N ILE A 195 6.86 16.44 2.87
CA ILE A 195 5.84 16.87 1.89
C ILE A 195 4.74 17.61 2.64
N VAL A 196 4.45 18.82 2.16
CA VAL A 196 3.34 19.65 2.65
C VAL A 196 2.51 20.16 1.48
N VAL A 197 1.25 20.44 1.78
CA VAL A 197 0.33 21.10 0.85
C VAL A 197 0.12 22.52 1.34
N GLU A 198 0.51 23.49 0.51
CA GLU A 198 0.29 24.91 0.79
C GLU A 198 -0.27 25.61 -0.43
N ASN A 199 -1.35 26.38 -0.22
CA ASN A 199 -2.01 27.12 -1.30
C ASN A 199 -2.34 26.25 -2.53
N GLY A 200 -2.70 24.98 -2.28
CA GLY A 200 -3.02 24.00 -3.33
C GLY A 200 -1.81 23.45 -4.10
N ARG A 201 -0.57 23.80 -3.72
CA ARG A 201 0.66 23.24 -4.28
C ARG A 201 1.29 22.22 -3.36
N VAL A 202 1.98 21.25 -3.93
CA VAL A 202 2.79 20.28 -3.18
C VAL A 202 4.23 20.77 -3.14
N ILE A 203 4.74 20.97 -1.93
CA ILE A 203 6.10 21.45 -1.68
C ILE A 203 6.78 20.55 -0.65
N THR A 204 8.11 20.62 -0.57
CA THR A 204 8.91 20.06 0.52
C THR A 204 9.31 21.19 1.46
N ARG A 205 9.33 20.92 2.77
CA ARG A 205 9.80 21.87 3.78
C ARG A 205 10.66 21.20 4.82
N CYS A 206 11.72 21.88 5.24
CA CYS A 206 12.60 21.43 6.31
C CYS A 206 11.95 21.63 7.70
N TYR A 207 11.87 20.56 8.49
CA TYR A 207 11.36 20.55 9.87
C TYR A 207 12.44 20.14 10.88
N LYS A 208 13.71 20.50 10.63
CA LYS A 208 14.83 20.18 11.52
C LYS A 208 14.54 20.63 12.96
N GLY A 209 14.50 19.69 13.91
CA GLY A 209 14.23 19.96 15.32
C GLY A 209 12.76 20.12 15.72
N ALA A 210 11.81 19.91 14.80
CA ALA A 210 10.39 19.92 15.14
C ALA A 210 9.97 18.63 15.89
N THR A 211 9.04 18.77 16.83
CA THR A 211 8.38 17.61 17.47
C THR A 211 7.47 16.91 16.47
N MET A 212 7.29 15.58 16.59
CA MET A 212 6.38 14.80 15.72
C MET A 212 4.94 15.34 15.67
N SER A 213 4.48 16.00 16.73
CA SER A 213 3.16 16.66 16.78
C SER A 213 3.00 17.83 15.81
N LYS A 214 4.11 18.44 15.36
CA LYS A 214 4.14 19.57 14.44
C LYS A 214 4.44 19.17 12.98
N GLN A 215 4.74 17.90 12.74
CA GLN A 215 5.01 17.41 11.40
C GLN A 215 3.70 17.32 10.59
N PRO A 216 3.76 17.63 9.29
CA PRO A 216 2.59 17.58 8.42
C PRO A 216 2.10 16.14 8.27
N ARG A 217 0.78 15.98 8.32
CA ARG A 217 0.11 14.68 8.22
C ARG A 217 -0.90 14.71 7.10
N MET A 218 -1.03 13.59 6.41
CA MET A 218 -2.10 13.35 5.43
C MET A 218 -2.54 11.90 5.49
N LYS A 219 -3.73 11.58 4.99
CA LYS A 219 -4.13 10.18 4.88
C LYS A 219 -3.37 9.51 3.74
N LEU A 220 -3.03 8.22 3.88
CA LEU A 220 -2.44 7.45 2.79
C LEU A 220 -3.38 7.41 1.56
N SER A 221 -4.69 7.40 1.79
CA SER A 221 -5.69 7.51 0.71
C SER A 221 -5.54 8.81 -0.09
N ASP A 222 -5.17 9.92 0.56
CA ASP A 222 -5.05 11.22 -0.10
C ASP A 222 -3.90 11.22 -1.11
N VAL A 223 -2.80 10.53 -0.83
CA VAL A 223 -1.71 10.35 -1.81
C VAL A 223 -2.26 9.79 -3.11
N ARG A 224 -3.23 8.87 -3.02
CA ARG A 224 -3.75 8.15 -4.18
C ARG A 224 -4.80 8.90 -4.98
N THR A 225 -5.43 9.93 -4.43
CA THR A 225 -6.62 10.55 -5.05
C THR A 225 -6.59 12.08 -5.08
N ARG A 226 -5.73 12.72 -4.27
CA ARG A 226 -5.79 14.15 -3.99
C ARG A 226 -4.86 14.99 -4.87
N PHE A 227 -3.91 14.39 -5.58
CA PHE A 227 -2.86 15.11 -6.29
C PHE A 227 -3.01 15.00 -7.81
N VAL A 228 -2.70 16.06 -8.55
CA VAL A 228 -2.74 16.12 -10.02
C VAL A 228 -1.51 16.85 -10.55
N GLY A 229 -0.98 16.40 -11.68
CA GLY A 229 0.03 17.11 -12.45
C GLY A 229 -0.63 18.24 -13.24
N ALA A 230 -0.38 19.48 -12.83
CA ALA A 230 -0.91 20.68 -13.48
C ALA A 230 -0.14 21.03 -14.78
N TYR A 231 -0.31 22.24 -15.30
CA TYR A 231 0.27 22.66 -16.57
C TYR A 231 1.80 22.42 -16.65
N PRO A 232 2.31 22.00 -17.83
CA PRO A 232 3.73 21.86 -18.06
C PRO A 232 4.46 23.17 -17.74
N GLN A 233 5.49 23.07 -16.93
CA GLN A 233 6.48 24.12 -16.70
C GLN A 233 7.83 23.62 -17.22
N GLN A 234 8.55 24.47 -17.94
CA GLN A 234 9.97 24.24 -18.17
C GLN A 234 10.68 24.53 -16.86
N VAL A 235 11.25 23.50 -16.24
CA VAL A 235 12.05 23.63 -15.03
C VAL A 235 13.49 23.37 -15.41
N CYS A 236 14.37 24.31 -15.06
CA CYS A 236 15.80 24.10 -15.19
C CYS A 236 16.24 23.17 -14.05
N ALA A 237 16.58 21.93 -14.37
CA ALA A 237 17.23 21.05 -13.41
C ALA A 237 18.67 21.56 -13.23
N VAL A 238 18.96 22.17 -12.09
CA VAL A 238 20.33 22.62 -11.79
C VAL A 238 21.17 21.40 -11.44
N TYR A 239 21.67 20.71 -12.47
CA TYR A 239 22.77 19.77 -12.33
C TYR A 239 23.91 20.27 -13.20
N GLY A 240 25.12 20.29 -12.64
CA GLY A 240 26.27 21.05 -13.11
C GLY A 240 26.89 20.64 -14.46
N VAL A 241 26.12 20.18 -15.45
CA VAL A 241 26.58 19.90 -16.81
C VAL A 241 25.45 20.17 -17.82
N GLU A 242 25.64 21.21 -18.64
CA GLU A 242 24.84 21.64 -19.81
C GLU A 242 23.33 21.91 -19.60
N ASN A 243 22.79 22.87 -20.36
CA ASN A 243 21.42 23.39 -20.25
C ASN A 243 20.35 22.37 -20.68
N SER A 244 20.22 21.23 -19.99
CA SER A 244 19.12 20.29 -20.23
C SER A 244 17.87 20.78 -19.50
N PHE A 245 16.92 21.34 -20.25
CA PHE A 245 15.59 21.63 -19.73
C PHE A 245 14.78 20.34 -19.68
N SER A 246 14.23 20.03 -18.51
CA SER A 246 13.23 18.98 -18.38
C SER A 246 11.84 19.60 -18.29
N VAL A 247 10.92 19.12 -19.12
CA VAL A 247 9.51 19.51 -19.01
C VAL A 247 8.92 18.77 -17.82
N MET A 248 8.54 19.51 -16.79
CA MET A 248 7.94 18.97 -15.58
C MET A 248 6.54 19.57 -15.40
N ARG A 249 5.68 18.93 -14.61
CA ARG A 249 4.36 19.46 -14.26
C ARG A 249 4.32 19.84 -12.79
N ASP A 250 3.80 21.01 -12.48
CA ASP A 250 3.53 21.42 -11.09
C ASP A 250 2.62 20.39 -10.43
N LEU A 251 3.03 19.80 -9.30
CA LEU A 251 2.15 18.92 -8.55
C LEU A 251 1.20 19.76 -7.67
N ARG A 252 -0.11 19.56 -7.84
CA ARG A 252 -1.15 20.34 -7.14
C ARG A 252 -2.19 19.45 -6.49
N VAL A 253 -2.94 20.01 -5.54
CA VAL A 253 -4.13 19.35 -5.00
C VAL A 253 -5.31 19.53 -5.95
N ALA A 254 -5.96 18.43 -6.29
CA ALA A 254 -7.16 18.41 -7.11
C ALA A 254 -8.28 19.19 -6.39
N THR A 255 -8.81 20.21 -7.04
CA THR A 255 -9.90 21.03 -6.50
C THR A 255 -11.25 20.31 -6.56
N ASN A 256 -11.45 19.38 -7.51
CA ASN A 256 -12.72 18.68 -7.74
C ASN A 256 -12.60 17.13 -7.84
N GLY A 257 -11.46 16.55 -7.47
CA GLY A 257 -11.25 15.09 -7.38
C GLY A 257 -11.03 14.33 -8.70
N ASN A 258 -10.34 13.20 -8.55
CA ASN A 258 -10.27 11.97 -9.37
C ASN A 258 -9.64 11.90 -10.76
N GLU A 259 -9.08 12.94 -11.36
CA GLU A 259 -8.55 12.76 -12.73
C GLU A 259 -7.17 12.08 -12.83
N GLU A 260 -6.32 12.16 -11.79
CA GLU A 260 -5.02 11.50 -11.76
C GLU A 260 -4.81 10.86 -10.38
N GLY A 261 -4.91 9.53 -10.30
CA GLY A 261 -4.53 8.81 -9.07
C GLY A 261 -3.02 8.62 -9.00
N TRP A 262 -2.46 8.48 -7.81
CA TRP A 262 -1.04 8.12 -7.61
C TRP A 262 -0.90 6.83 -6.80
N GLU A 263 0.25 6.18 -6.91
CA GLU A 263 0.57 4.96 -6.17
C GLU A 263 2.02 4.95 -5.72
N LEU A 264 2.25 4.23 -4.63
CA LEU A 264 3.57 3.99 -4.07
C LEU A 264 4.11 2.71 -4.72
N VAL A 265 5.28 2.79 -5.35
CA VAL A 265 5.97 1.68 -6.02
C VAL A 265 7.40 1.50 -5.55
#